data_AF-A0A962TE98-F1
#
_entry.id   AF-A0A962TE98-F1
#
_cell.length_a   1.000
_cell.length_b   1.000
_cell.length_c   1.000
_cell.angle_alpha   90.00
_cell.angle_beta   90.00
_cell.angle_gamma   90.00
#
_symmetry.space_group_name_H-M   'P 1'
#
loop_
_entity.id
_entity.type
_entity.pdbx_description
1 polymer ?
#
loop_
_entity_poly.entity_id
_entity_poly.type
_entity_poly.pdbx_seq_one_letter_code
_entity_poly.pdbx_strand_id
1 'polypeptide(L)'
;FLGAGVWGFLHTLAPINYYTHGTQITAAHGHLAFYGAYVMVVLTIISYAMPILRGREVNPERAQVLEMWSFWLMSVSMVFIALFLTGAGILQAWLQRIIPNPQAFMSVQDQLALFYWMRWIAGVVFSIGLVIYVYSFFAKDKPETVETGEVQPAAT
;
A
#
# COMPACT_ATOMS: atom_id res chain seq x y z
N PHE A 1 -7.59 2.59 -10.06
CA PHE A 1 -8.31 1.61 -10.92
C PHE A 1 -8.57 0.28 -10.20
N LEU A 2 -7.55 -0.48 -9.79
CA LEU A 2 -7.74 -1.84 -9.24
C LEU A 2 -8.68 -1.91 -8.02
N GLY A 3 -8.42 -1.12 -6.97
CA GLY A 3 -9.26 -1.14 -5.75
C GLY A 3 -10.69 -0.68 -5.97
N ALA A 4 -10.86 0.52 -6.53
CA ALA A 4 -12.20 1.10 -6.73
C ALA A 4 -12.97 0.46 -7.89
N GLY A 5 -12.33 0.29 -9.05
CA GLY A 5 -12.97 -0.22 -10.26
C GLY A 5 -13.10 -1.73 -10.26
N VAL A 6 -11.99 -2.47 -10.20
CA VAL A 6 -12.02 -3.94 -10.32
C VAL A 6 -12.66 -4.57 -9.09
N TRP A 7 -12.15 -4.31 -7.88
CA TRP A 7 -12.73 -4.88 -6.66
C TRP A 7 -14.14 -4.37 -6.37
N GLY A 8 -14.45 -3.11 -6.71
CA GLY A 8 -15.81 -2.58 -6.61
C GLY A 8 -16.76 -3.31 -7.56
N PHE A 9 -16.33 -3.55 -8.81
CA PHE A 9 -17.16 -4.30 -9.76
C PHE A 9 -17.39 -5.76 -9.33
N LEU A 10 -16.40 -6.41 -8.72
CA LEU A 10 -16.52 -7.80 -8.24
C LEU A 10 -17.71 -8.03 -7.30
N HIS A 11 -18.13 -7.03 -6.54
CA HIS A 11 -19.18 -7.18 -5.53
C HIS A 11 -20.30 -6.13 -5.59
N THR A 12 -20.42 -5.35 -6.68
CA THR A 12 -21.48 -4.34 -6.82
C THR A 12 -22.81 -4.91 -7.31
N LEU A 13 -22.78 -5.96 -8.13
CA LEU A 13 -23.99 -6.54 -8.71
C LEU A 13 -24.84 -7.21 -7.62
N ALA A 14 -26.12 -6.86 -7.52
CA ALA A 14 -27.00 -7.30 -6.43
C ALA A 14 -27.01 -8.84 -6.19
N PRO A 15 -27.03 -9.70 -7.23
CA PRO A 15 -26.98 -11.16 -7.02
C PRO A 15 -25.69 -11.64 -6.33
N ILE A 16 -24.57 -10.94 -6.55
CA ILE A 16 -23.27 -11.24 -5.92
C ILE A 16 -23.18 -10.54 -4.55
N ASN A 17 -23.64 -9.29 -4.48
CA ASN A 17 -23.62 -8.52 -3.24
C ASN A 17 -24.45 -9.21 -2.15
N TYR A 18 -25.57 -9.86 -2.50
CA TYR A 18 -26.38 -10.63 -1.54
C TYR A 18 -25.55 -11.59 -0.67
N TYR A 19 -24.56 -12.26 -1.24
CA TYR A 19 -23.69 -13.20 -0.50
C TYR A 19 -22.42 -12.54 0.07
N THR A 20 -21.96 -11.45 -0.52
CA THR A 20 -20.68 -10.80 -0.18
C THR A 20 -20.84 -9.55 0.70
N HIS A 21 -22.08 -9.10 0.93
CA HIS A 21 -22.39 -7.94 1.76
C HIS A 21 -21.95 -8.16 3.21
N GLY A 22 -21.18 -7.21 3.75
CA GLY A 22 -20.66 -7.30 5.13
C GLY A 22 -19.69 -8.46 5.35
N THR A 23 -19.00 -8.91 4.31
CA THR A 23 -17.95 -9.95 4.40
C THR A 23 -16.55 -9.34 4.33
N GLN A 24 -15.50 -10.15 4.48
CA GLN A 24 -14.12 -9.71 4.26
C GLN A 24 -13.85 -9.21 2.83
N ILE A 25 -14.71 -9.50 1.83
CA ILE A 25 -14.62 -8.89 0.49
C ILE A 25 -14.81 -7.37 0.57
N THR A 26 -15.76 -6.91 1.38
CA THR A 26 -15.99 -5.47 1.60
C THR A 26 -14.76 -4.82 2.21
N ALA A 27 -14.11 -5.49 3.17
CA ALA A 27 -12.86 -5.02 3.76
C ALA A 27 -11.74 -4.97 2.72
N ALA A 28 -11.56 -6.02 1.91
CA ALA A 28 -10.55 -6.06 0.85
C ALA A 28 -10.70 -4.90 -0.14
N HIS A 29 -11.91 -4.69 -0.66
CA HIS A 29 -12.24 -3.58 -1.55
C HIS A 29 -11.92 -2.23 -0.88
N GLY A 30 -12.42 -2.02 0.34
CA GLY A 30 -12.23 -0.77 1.07
C GLY A 30 -10.76 -0.41 1.23
N HIS A 31 -9.92 -1.32 1.72
CA HIS A 31 -8.49 -1.05 1.92
C HIS A 31 -7.81 -0.64 0.60
N LEU A 32 -7.99 -1.43 -0.46
CA LEU A 32 -7.33 -1.17 -1.74
C LEU A 32 -7.87 0.08 -2.44
N ALA A 33 -9.18 0.35 -2.34
CA ALA A 33 -9.81 1.51 -2.93
C ALA A 33 -9.38 2.81 -2.22
N PHE A 34 -9.44 2.85 -0.88
CA PHE A 34 -9.04 4.02 -0.12
C PHE A 34 -7.56 4.34 -0.29
N TYR A 35 -6.70 3.32 -0.23
CA TYR A 35 -5.28 3.49 -0.46
C TYR A 35 -5.00 3.99 -1.89
N GLY A 36 -5.46 3.24 -2.89
CA GLY A 36 -5.11 3.47 -4.29
C GLY A 36 -5.70 4.75 -4.88
N ALA A 37 -6.80 5.27 -4.34
CA ALA A 37 -7.39 6.54 -4.78
C ALA A 37 -6.91 7.72 -3.91
N TYR A 38 -7.18 7.67 -2.61
CA TYR A 38 -7.05 8.86 -1.75
C TYR A 38 -5.67 8.98 -1.09
N VAL A 39 -5.15 7.90 -0.50
CA VAL A 39 -3.82 7.96 0.14
C VAL A 39 -2.77 8.25 -0.93
N MET A 40 -2.80 7.52 -2.04
CA MET A 40 -1.82 7.68 -3.11
C MET A 40 -1.79 9.09 -3.70
N VAL A 41 -2.94 9.71 -3.99
CA VAL A 41 -2.96 11.07 -4.54
C VAL A 41 -2.42 12.11 -3.55
N VAL A 42 -2.67 11.91 -2.25
CA VAL A 42 -2.12 12.76 -1.19
C VAL A 42 -0.59 12.60 -1.13
N LEU A 43 -0.07 11.37 -1.17
CA LEU A 43 1.38 11.15 -1.19
C LEU A 43 2.04 11.71 -2.46
N THR A 44 1.35 11.63 -3.61
CA THR A 44 1.83 12.21 -4.87
C THR A 44 1.98 13.73 -4.76
N ILE A 45 0.97 14.44 -4.25
CA ILE A 45 1.06 15.90 -4.12
C ILE A 45 2.09 16.30 -3.05
N ILE A 46 2.25 15.51 -1.98
CA ILE A 46 3.30 15.74 -0.97
C ILE A 46 4.68 15.56 -1.60
N SER A 47 4.92 14.49 -2.38
CA SER A 47 6.21 14.26 -3.05
C SER A 47 6.56 15.40 -4.01
N TYR A 48 5.57 15.98 -4.71
CA TYR A 48 5.76 17.17 -5.54
C TYR A 48 6.02 18.46 -4.74
N ALA A 49 5.17 18.76 -3.75
CA ALA A 49 5.17 20.06 -3.10
C ALA A 49 6.22 20.20 -1.97
N MET A 50 6.59 19.10 -1.31
CA MET A 50 7.47 19.16 -0.13
C MET A 50 8.88 19.70 -0.39
N PRO A 51 9.56 19.37 -1.50
CA PRO A 51 10.83 20.00 -1.83
C PRO A 51 10.68 21.53 -1.95
N ILE A 52 9.67 21.98 -2.70
CA ILE A 52 9.39 23.40 -2.98
C ILE A 52 9.09 24.16 -1.70
N LEU A 53 8.23 23.60 -0.84
CA LEU A 53 7.89 24.16 0.47
C LEU A 53 9.10 24.24 1.42
N ARG A 54 10.16 23.47 1.14
CA ARG A 54 11.43 23.49 1.89
C ARG A 54 12.53 24.28 1.18
N GLY A 55 12.18 25.06 0.16
CA GLY A 55 13.12 25.91 -0.58
C GLY A 55 14.05 25.15 -1.51
N ARG A 56 13.64 23.97 -1.99
CA ARG A 56 14.38 23.13 -2.94
C ARG A 56 13.54 22.91 -4.19
N GLU A 57 14.18 22.85 -5.36
CA GLU A 57 13.47 22.44 -6.58
C GLU A 57 13.15 20.93 -6.55
N VAL A 58 14.09 20.12 -6.04
CA VAL A 58 14.00 18.66 -6.00
C VAL A 58 14.63 18.13 -4.70
N ASN A 59 14.16 16.98 -4.21
CA ASN A 59 14.79 16.29 -3.08
C ASN A 59 16.15 15.66 -3.47
N PRO A 60 17.08 15.51 -2.51
CA PRO A 60 18.33 14.75 -2.66
C PRO A 60 18.12 13.36 -3.27
N GLU A 61 19.10 12.83 -4.02
CA GLU A 61 18.98 11.52 -4.69
C GLU A 61 18.66 10.42 -3.67
N ARG A 62 19.34 10.43 -2.52
CA ARG A 62 19.08 9.46 -1.45
C ARG A 62 17.64 9.51 -0.95
N ALA A 63 17.05 10.70 -0.83
CA ALA A 63 15.67 10.86 -0.38
C ALA A 63 14.68 10.31 -1.43
N GLN A 64 14.93 10.54 -2.72
CA GLN A 64 14.10 10.01 -3.81
C GLN A 64 14.12 8.47 -3.84
N VAL A 65 15.29 7.86 -3.68
CA VAL A 65 15.42 6.38 -3.63
C VAL A 65 14.62 5.82 -2.45
N LEU A 66 14.67 6.46 -1.28
CA LEU A 66 13.88 6.05 -0.11
C LEU A 66 12.37 6.22 -0.34
N GLU A 67 11.94 7.32 -0.97
CA GLU A 67 10.53 7.52 -1.38
C GLU A 67 10.08 6.39 -2.33
N MET A 68 10.88 6.02 -3.33
CA MET A 68 10.56 4.93 -4.24
C MET A 68 10.47 3.56 -3.55
N TRP A 69 11.40 3.25 -2.63
CA TRP A 69 11.32 2.02 -1.83
C TRP A 69 10.08 2.00 -0.94
N SER A 70 9.75 3.12 -0.31
CA SER A 70 8.54 3.23 0.51
C SER A 70 7.27 3.00 -0.32
N PHE A 71 7.21 3.58 -1.52
CA PHE A 71 6.11 3.39 -2.45
C PHE A 71 5.91 1.92 -2.82
N TRP A 72 6.99 1.21 -3.15
CA TRP A 72 6.90 -0.21 -3.51
C TRP A 72 6.50 -1.08 -2.32
N LEU A 73 7.10 -0.87 -1.14
CA LEU A 73 6.75 -1.64 0.06
C LEU A 73 5.28 -1.45 0.45
N MET A 74 4.79 -0.21 0.47
CA MET A 74 3.40 0.10 0.80
C MET A 74 2.43 -0.44 -0.26
N SER A 75 2.73 -0.25 -1.55
CA SER A 75 1.83 -0.64 -2.64
C SER A 75 1.72 -2.15 -2.79
N VAL A 76 2.85 -2.86 -2.79
CA VAL A 76 2.87 -4.33 -2.87
C VAL A 76 2.19 -4.92 -1.63
N SER A 77 2.51 -4.40 -0.44
CA SER A 77 1.85 -4.85 0.78
C SER A 77 0.32 -4.66 0.74
N MET A 78 -0.16 -3.50 0.28
CA MET A 78 -1.61 -3.25 0.18
C MET A 78 -2.31 -4.22 -0.77
N VAL A 79 -1.65 -4.60 -1.87
CA VAL A 79 -2.16 -5.66 -2.77
C VAL A 79 -2.25 -6.99 -2.03
N PHE A 80 -1.24 -7.39 -1.25
CA PHE A 80 -1.30 -8.61 -0.45
C PHE A 80 -2.38 -8.57 0.64
N ILE A 81 -2.53 -7.44 1.34
CA ILE A 81 -3.64 -7.23 2.30
C ILE A 81 -4.98 -7.49 1.61
N ALA A 82 -5.19 -6.90 0.44
CA ALA A 82 -6.41 -7.07 -0.34
C ALA A 82 -6.60 -8.54 -0.78
N LEU A 83 -5.55 -9.22 -1.26
CA LEU A 83 -5.61 -10.61 -1.69
C LEU A 83 -5.94 -11.56 -0.52
N PHE A 84 -5.30 -11.39 0.65
CA PHE A 84 -5.58 -12.22 1.83
C PHE A 84 -7.00 -12.01 2.35
N LEU A 85 -7.48 -10.77 2.41
CA LEU A 85 -8.86 -10.47 2.76
C LEU A 85 -9.86 -10.97 1.71
N THR A 86 -9.48 -10.97 0.43
CA THR A 86 -10.31 -11.53 -0.65
C THR A 86 -10.45 -13.03 -0.47
N GLY A 87 -9.35 -13.75 -0.22
CA GLY A 87 -9.38 -15.18 0.10
C GLY A 87 -10.25 -15.48 1.33
N ALA A 88 -10.09 -14.70 2.40
CA ALA A 88 -10.93 -14.81 3.60
C ALA A 88 -12.41 -14.57 3.29
N GLY A 89 -12.72 -13.60 2.42
CA GLY A 89 -14.08 -13.23 2.06
C GLY A 89 -14.78 -14.28 1.20
N ILE A 90 -14.05 -14.90 0.26
CA ILE A 90 -14.56 -16.03 -0.52
C ILE A 90 -14.90 -17.20 0.41
N LEU A 91 -14.00 -17.56 1.32
CA LEU A 91 -14.23 -18.65 2.26
C LEU A 91 -15.36 -18.33 3.25
N GLN A 92 -15.45 -17.07 3.72
CA GLN A 92 -16.56 -16.61 4.55
C GLN A 92 -17.90 -16.72 3.82
N ALA A 93 -17.99 -16.23 2.58
CA ALA A 93 -19.22 -16.30 1.80
C ALA A 93 -19.62 -17.75 1.56
N TRP A 94 -18.67 -18.62 1.26
CA TRP A 94 -18.92 -20.05 1.08
C TRP A 94 -19.50 -20.69 2.35
N LEU A 95 -18.76 -20.66 3.46
CA LEU A 95 -19.11 -21.37 4.69
C LEU A 95 -20.30 -20.76 5.45
N GLN A 96 -20.51 -19.45 5.35
CA GLN A 96 -21.51 -18.72 6.13
C GLN A 96 -22.77 -18.37 5.33
N ARG A 97 -22.75 -18.40 3.99
CA ARG A 97 -23.86 -17.88 3.17
C ARG A 97 -24.35 -18.81 2.06
N ILE A 98 -23.50 -19.68 1.51
CA ILE A 98 -23.82 -20.45 0.29
C ILE A 98 -24.13 -21.92 0.59
N ILE A 99 -23.36 -22.56 1.48
CA ILE A 99 -23.52 -24.00 1.72
C ILE A 99 -24.92 -24.34 2.29
N PRO A 100 -25.45 -25.57 2.06
CA PRO A 100 -26.78 -25.96 2.51
C PRO A 100 -27.01 -25.85 4.03
N ASN A 101 -25.95 -26.02 4.83
CA ASN A 101 -25.97 -25.88 6.29
C ASN A 101 -24.95 -24.81 6.71
N PRO A 102 -25.29 -23.51 6.66
CA PRO A 102 -24.37 -22.43 7.01
C PRO A 102 -23.85 -22.53 8.44
N GLN A 103 -22.55 -22.27 8.60
CA GLN A 103 -21.91 -22.29 9.91
C GLN A 103 -22.10 -20.98 10.67
N ALA A 104 -21.98 -21.04 12.01
CA ALA A 104 -22.05 -19.86 12.86
C ALA A 104 -20.88 -18.91 12.59
N PHE A 105 -21.10 -17.61 12.83
CA PHE A 105 -20.09 -16.58 12.54
C PHE A 105 -18.73 -16.88 13.20
N MET A 106 -18.71 -17.17 14.50
CA MET A 106 -17.47 -17.39 15.25
C MET A 106 -16.70 -18.60 14.73
N SER A 107 -17.37 -19.72 14.41
CA SER A 107 -16.70 -20.91 13.87
C SER A 107 -16.11 -20.67 12.48
N VAL A 108 -16.74 -19.80 11.68
CA VAL A 108 -16.16 -19.38 10.40
C VAL A 108 -14.95 -18.47 10.64
N GLN A 109 -15.02 -17.50 11.56
CA GLN A 109 -13.89 -16.61 11.84
C GLN A 109 -12.63 -17.38 12.27
N ASP A 110 -12.78 -18.44 13.08
CA ASP A 110 -11.66 -19.31 13.47
C ASP A 110 -11.00 -19.99 12.27
N GLN A 111 -11.78 -20.41 11.27
CA GLN A 111 -11.26 -20.99 10.03
C GLN A 111 -10.56 -19.96 9.13
N LEU A 112 -10.85 -18.67 9.29
CA LEU A 112 -10.19 -17.59 8.54
C LEU A 112 -8.87 -17.13 9.17
N ALA A 113 -8.49 -17.68 10.34
CA ALA A 113 -7.34 -17.22 11.13
C ALA A 113 -6.03 -17.13 10.32
N LEU A 114 -5.77 -18.08 9.42
CA LEU A 114 -4.58 -18.06 8.57
C LEU A 114 -4.53 -16.78 7.71
N PHE A 115 -5.63 -16.39 7.08
CA PHE A 115 -5.70 -15.17 6.27
C PHE A 115 -5.49 -13.91 7.12
N TYR A 116 -5.98 -13.90 8.36
CA TYR A 116 -5.76 -12.78 9.27
C TYR A 116 -4.30 -12.64 9.70
N TRP A 117 -3.60 -13.75 9.94
CA TRP A 117 -2.17 -13.73 10.20
C TRP A 117 -1.37 -13.24 8.99
N MET A 118 -1.67 -13.74 7.79
CA MET A 118 -1.01 -13.27 6.57
C MET A 118 -1.27 -11.78 6.31
N ARG A 119 -2.50 -11.31 6.51
CA ARG A 119 -2.87 -9.88 6.45
C ARG A 119 -2.08 -9.06 7.46
N TRP A 120 -1.94 -9.55 8.69
CA TRP A 120 -1.19 -8.85 9.74
C TRP A 120 0.29 -8.70 9.37
N ILE A 121 0.92 -9.77 8.86
CA ILE A 121 2.31 -9.73 8.37
C ILE A 121 2.45 -8.71 7.24
N ALA A 122 1.54 -8.70 6.26
CA ALA A 122 1.54 -7.67 5.22
C ALA A 122 1.41 -6.27 5.83
N GLY A 123 0.54 -6.08 6.82
CA GLY A 123 0.41 -4.82 7.57
C GLY A 123 1.71 -4.35 8.25
N VAL A 124 2.53 -5.28 8.76
CA VAL A 124 3.87 -4.95 9.27
C VAL A 124 4.78 -4.44 8.14
N VAL A 125 4.79 -5.11 6.99
CA VAL A 125 5.56 -4.65 5.81
C VAL A 125 5.09 -3.27 5.33
N PHE A 126 3.77 -3.01 5.33
CA PHE A 126 3.22 -1.70 5.01
C PHE A 126 3.73 -0.64 5.97
N SER A 127 3.74 -0.95 7.28
CA SER A 127 4.21 -0.05 8.33
C SER A 127 5.70 0.28 8.19
N ILE A 128 6.53 -0.70 7.81
CA ILE A 128 7.94 -0.47 7.49
C ILE A 128 8.08 0.49 6.31
N GLY A 129 7.29 0.30 5.25
CA GLY A 129 7.23 1.22 4.11
C GLY A 129 6.89 2.66 4.55
N LEU A 130 5.88 2.82 5.40
CA LEU A 130 5.50 4.13 5.94
C LEU A 130 6.62 4.77 6.76
N VAL A 131 7.34 4.01 7.59
CA VAL A 131 8.49 4.53 8.36
C VAL A 131 9.59 5.01 7.42
N ILE A 132 9.87 4.27 6.34
CA ILE A 132 10.85 4.68 5.32
C ILE A 132 10.40 5.95 4.61
N TYR A 133 9.11 6.08 4.27
CA TYR A 133 8.54 7.31 3.70
C TYR A 133 8.74 8.51 4.61
N VAL A 134 8.43 8.37 5.90
CA VAL A 134 8.64 9.45 6.88
C VAL A 134 10.13 9.79 7.03
N TYR A 135 10.99 8.79 6.99
CA TYR A 135 12.44 8.97 7.08
C TYR A 135 13.03 9.69 5.85
N SER A 136 12.46 9.52 4.65
CA SER A 136 12.98 10.15 3.42
C SER A 136 13.03 11.68 3.53
N PHE A 137 12.09 12.30 4.24
CA PHE A 137 12.06 13.74 4.48
C PHE A 137 13.29 14.25 5.25
N PHE A 138 14.01 13.40 5.96
CA PHE A 138 15.18 13.79 6.75
C PHE A 138 16.50 13.33 6.12
N ALA A 139 16.43 12.54 5.05
CA ALA A 139 17.61 12.07 4.34
C ALA A 139 18.32 13.23 3.62
N LYS A 140 19.65 13.27 3.76
CA LYS A 140 20.55 14.18 3.06
C LYS A 140 21.56 13.35 2.28
N ASP A 141 22.04 13.90 1.17
CA ASP A 141 23.15 13.31 0.43
C ASP A 141 24.44 13.37 1.26
N LYS A 142 25.37 12.47 0.96
CA LYS A 142 26.73 12.55 1.52
C LYS A 142 27.41 13.80 0.94
N PRO A 143 28.28 14.49 1.68
CA PRO A 143 29.08 15.57 1.09
C PRO A 143 29.86 15.00 -0.10
N GLU A 144 29.67 15.58 -1.28
CA GLU A 144 30.49 15.25 -2.44
C GLU A 144 31.94 15.60 -2.13
N THR A 145 32.83 14.62 -2.19
CA THR A 145 34.26 14.90 -2.27
C THR A 145 34.50 15.47 -3.66
N VAL A 146 34.54 16.80 -3.76
CA VAL A 146 34.99 17.47 -4.97
C VAL A 146 36.45 17.06 -5.18
N GLU A 147 36.71 16.16 -6.13
CA GLU A 147 38.07 15.99 -6.65
C GLU A 147 38.44 17.32 -7.30
N THR A 148 39.29 18.09 -6.63
CA THR A 148 39.90 19.28 -7.21
C THR A 148 40.78 18.81 -8.36
N GLY A 149 40.25 18.85 -9.58
CA GLY A 149 41.06 18.63 -10.79
C GLY A 149 42.26 19.57 -10.79
N GLU A 150 43.43 19.04 -11.14
CA GLU A 150 44.68 19.79 -11.19
C GLU A 150 44.51 21.07 -12.00
N VAL A 151 44.90 22.20 -11.40
CA VAL A 151 44.89 23.51 -12.05
C VAL A 151 45.84 23.45 -13.24
N GLN A 152 45.29 23.45 -14.45
CA GLN A 152 46.09 23.51 -15.67
C GLN A 152 46.82 24.86 -15.71
N PRO A 153 48.18 24.88 -15.76
CA PRO A 153 48.92 26.14 -15.70
C PRO A 153 48.59 26.99 -16.92
N ALA A 154 48.30 28.27 -16.67
CA ALA A 154 47.99 29.24 -17.73
C ALA A 154 49.15 29.28 -18.74
N ALA A 155 48.82 29.12 -20.02
CA ALA A 155 49.77 29.29 -21.10
C ALA A 155 50.25 30.75 -21.11
N THR A 156 51.57 30.93 -20.95
CA THR A 156 52.30 32.21 -21.06
C THR A 156 52.36 32.70 -22.50
#